data_AF-A0A2D5MUB4-F1
#
_entry.id   AF-A0A2D5MUB4-F1
#
_cell.length_a   1.000
_cell.length_b   1.000
_cell.length_c   1.000
_cell.angle_alpha   90.00
_cell.angle_beta   90.00
_cell.angle_gamma   90.00
#
_symmetry.space_group_name_H-M   'P 1'
#
loop_
_entity.id
_entity.type
_entity.pdbx_description
1 polymer ?
#
loop_
_entity_poly.entity_id
_entity_poly.type
_entity_poly.pdbx_seq_one_letter_code
_entity_poly.pdbx_strand_id
1 'polypeptide(L)'
;MIYLSRYTKTKPQHAAPLIVADIKTLLKPLPTHYSRGEYSVPVTTTAEPLTDEYRRFWRYHGHYTLEFTKALMQSLPQDVKFVSYDHLNNKLTLIKL
;
A
#
# COMPACT_ATOMS: atom_id res chain seq x y z
N MET A 1 -16.53 -30.90 -11.18
CA MET A 1 -15.64 -30.42 -10.10
C MET A 1 -15.82 -28.90 -10.03
N ILE A 2 -16.72 -28.41 -9.18
CA ILE A 2 -17.10 -26.99 -9.13
C ILE A 2 -16.13 -26.29 -8.18
N TYR A 3 -15.30 -25.39 -8.70
CA TYR A 3 -14.37 -24.59 -7.90
C TYR A 3 -15.17 -23.53 -7.14
N LEU A 4 -15.59 -23.86 -5.91
CA LEU A 4 -16.25 -22.91 -5.02
C LEU A 4 -15.18 -21.93 -4.49
N SER A 5 -15.09 -20.76 -5.11
CA SER A 5 -14.32 -19.63 -4.58
C SER A 5 -14.85 -19.31 -3.18
N ARG A 6 -14.03 -19.55 -2.16
CA ARG A 6 -14.33 -19.27 -0.74
C ARG A 6 -14.29 -17.76 -0.41
N TYR A 7 -14.71 -16.90 -1.33
CA TYR A 7 -15.05 -15.52 -0.99
C TYR A 7 -16.48 -15.49 -0.44
N THR A 8 -16.67 -16.07 0.75
CA THR A 8 -17.80 -15.71 1.60
C THR A 8 -17.80 -14.19 1.72
N LYS A 9 -18.93 -13.55 1.44
CA LYS A 9 -19.14 -12.10 1.58
C LYS A 9 -18.82 -11.67 3.02
N THR A 10 -17.55 -11.44 3.33
CA THR A 10 -17.11 -10.82 4.57
C THR A 10 -17.66 -9.40 4.56
N LYS A 11 -18.27 -8.97 5.68
CA LYS A 11 -18.74 -7.59 5.79
C LYS A 11 -17.55 -6.67 5.45
N PRO A 12 -17.74 -5.57 4.69
CA PRO A 12 -16.65 -4.70 4.23
C PRO A 12 -15.67 -4.28 5.34
N GLN A 13 -16.21 -4.14 6.56
CA GLN A 13 -15.50 -3.82 7.79
C GLN A 13 -14.40 -4.83 8.16
N HIS A 14 -14.56 -6.11 7.82
CA HIS A 14 -13.56 -7.16 8.08
C HIS A 14 -12.60 -7.36 6.91
N ALA A 15 -12.99 -6.99 5.69
CA ALA A 15 -12.14 -7.11 4.51
C ALA A 15 -11.05 -6.03 4.48
N ALA A 16 -11.38 -4.79 4.84
CA ALA A 16 -10.44 -3.68 4.80
C ALA A 16 -9.15 -3.90 5.63
N PRO A 17 -9.22 -4.41 6.89
CA PRO A 17 -8.00 -4.73 7.65
C PRO A 17 -7.11 -5.79 6.99
N LEU A 18 -7.70 -6.79 6.33
CA LEU A 18 -6.96 -7.85 5.63
C LEU A 18 -6.25 -7.30 4.40
N ILE A 19 -6.91 -6.42 3.64
CA ILE A 19 -6.33 -5.74 2.49
C ILE A 19 -5.14 -4.87 2.93
N VAL A 20 -5.30 -4.09 4.01
CA VAL A 20 -4.21 -3.26 4.58
C VAL A 20 -3.02 -4.14 4.97
N ALA A 21 -3.27 -5.28 5.63
CA ALA A 21 -2.20 -6.19 6.03
C ALA A 21 -1.44 -6.80 4.83
N ASP A 22 -2.16 -7.27 3.80
CA ASP A 22 -1.56 -7.85 2.59
C ASP A 22 -0.79 -6.79 1.77
N ILE A 23 -1.27 -5.54 1.73
CA ILE A 23 -0.50 -4.44 1.11
C ILE A 23 0.83 -4.25 1.84
N LYS A 24 0.84 -4.25 3.18
CA LYS A 24 2.07 -4.08 3.96
C LYS A 24 3.08 -5.20 3.74
N THR A 25 2.63 -6.44 3.53
CA THR A 25 3.55 -7.57 3.26
C THR A 25 4.17 -7.49 1.87
N LEU A 26 3.48 -6.88 0.91
CA LEU A 26 3.96 -6.71 -0.47
C LEU A 26 4.72 -5.39 -0.68
N LEU A 27 4.59 -4.44 0.23
CA LEU A 27 5.19 -3.11 0.13
C LEU A 27 6.71 -3.19 0.23
N LYS A 28 7.41 -2.56 -0.73
CA LYS A 28 8.85 -2.36 -0.59
C LYS A 28 9.10 -1.40 0.57
N PRO A 29 10.08 -1.67 1.46
CA PRO A 29 10.42 -0.77 2.55
C PRO A 29 10.60 0.66 2.06
N LEU A 30 9.88 1.59 2.70
CA LEU A 30 10.02 3.01 2.41
C LEU A 30 11.43 3.47 2.83
N PRO A 31 11.99 4.49 2.18
CA PRO A 31 13.31 5.02 2.54
C PRO A 31 13.37 5.34 4.04
N THR A 32 14.50 5.08 4.69
CA THR A 32 14.71 5.41 6.11
C THR A 32 15.49 6.71 6.29
N HIS A 33 16.20 7.14 5.25
CA HIS A 33 17.05 8.32 5.26
C HIS A 33 16.36 9.47 4.55
N TYR A 34 15.55 10.21 5.30
CA TYR A 34 15.03 11.50 4.86
C TYR A 34 15.90 12.61 5.46
N SER A 35 16.28 13.59 4.66
CA SER A 35 16.75 14.89 5.17
C SER A 35 15.57 15.66 5.79
N ARG A 36 15.79 16.86 6.35
CA ARG A 36 14.67 17.72 6.76
C ARG A 36 14.01 18.38 5.54
N GLY A 37 12.68 18.32 5.47
CA GLY A 37 11.92 18.93 4.38
C GLY A 37 10.82 18.04 3.82
N GLU A 38 10.32 18.42 2.65
CA GLU A 38 9.33 17.67 1.87
C GLU A 38 10.02 16.73 0.87
N TYR A 39 9.50 15.51 0.77
CA TYR A 39 10.01 14.48 -0.14
C TYR A 39 8.87 13.86 -0.92
N SER A 40 9.15 13.53 -2.18
CA SER A 40 8.25 12.78 -3.03
C SER A 40 8.92 11.48 -3.45
N VAL A 41 8.29 10.34 -3.16
CA VAL A 41 8.82 9.02 -3.49
C VAL A 41 7.76 8.17 -4.19
N PRO A 42 8.14 7.36 -5.20
CA PRO A 42 7.23 6.40 -5.78
C PRO A 42 7.05 5.20 -4.84
N VAL A 43 5.84 4.65 -4.80
CA VAL A 43 5.55 3.43 -4.04
C VAL A 43 5.80 2.21 -4.93
N THR A 44 6.54 1.23 -4.42
CA THR A 44 6.88 0.00 -5.16
C THR A 44 6.66 -1.24 -4.29
N THR A 45 6.72 -2.42 -4.91
CA THR A 45 6.53 -3.71 -4.25
C THR A 45 7.83 -4.51 -4.24
N THR A 46 7.99 -5.40 -3.27
CA THR A 46 9.05 -6.43 -3.25
C THR A 46 8.72 -7.64 -4.13
N ALA A 47 7.46 -7.78 -4.57
CA ALA A 47 7.03 -8.91 -5.39
C ALA A 47 7.73 -8.90 -6.76
N GLU A 48 8.11 -10.09 -7.23
CA GLU A 48 8.73 -10.23 -8.54
C GLU A 48 7.76 -9.82 -9.66
N PRO A 49 8.25 -9.16 -10.72
CA PRO A 49 7.42 -8.78 -11.86
C PRO A 49 6.61 -9.96 -12.43
N LEU A 50 5.39 -9.69 -12.89
CA LEU A 50 4.47 -10.65 -13.52
C LEU A 50 3.90 -11.76 -12.62
N THR A 51 4.29 -11.83 -11.35
CA THR A 51 3.67 -12.73 -10.36
C THR A 51 2.26 -12.29 -9.99
N ASP A 52 1.47 -13.21 -9.42
CA ASP A 52 0.12 -12.89 -8.93
C ASP A 52 0.16 -11.89 -7.77
N GLU A 53 1.22 -11.89 -6.97
CA GLU A 53 1.46 -10.92 -5.90
C GLU A 53 1.69 -9.52 -6.47
N TYR A 54 2.53 -9.40 -7.50
CA TYR A 54 2.76 -8.14 -8.20
C TYR A 54 1.45 -7.59 -8.79
N ARG A 55 0.68 -8.43 -9.48
CA ARG A 55 -0.63 -8.03 -10.03
C ARG A 55 -1.62 -7.63 -8.94
N ARG A 56 -1.63 -8.37 -7.82
CA ARG A 56 -2.50 -8.10 -6.67
C ARG A 56 -2.16 -6.78 -6.00
N PHE A 57 -0.88 -6.46 -5.83
CA PHE A 57 -0.42 -5.17 -5.32
C PHE A 57 -0.95 -3.99 -6.15
N TRP A 58 -0.78 -4.06 -7.47
CA TRP A 58 -1.28 -3.00 -8.37
C TRP A 58 -2.80 -2.96 -8.47
N ARG A 59 -3.48 -4.08 -8.26
CA ARG A 59 -4.94 -4.11 -8.11
C ARG A 59 -5.38 -3.37 -6.85
N TYR A 60 -4.67 -3.51 -5.73
CA TYR A 60 -4.96 -2.75 -4.52
C TYR A 60 -4.75 -1.25 -4.70
N HIS A 61 -3.64 -0.88 -5.34
CA HIS A 61 -3.36 0.50 -5.72
C HIS A 61 -4.52 1.15 -6.50
N GLY A 62 -5.07 0.46 -7.51
CA GLY A 62 -6.13 1.00 -8.37
C GLY A 62 -7.56 0.92 -7.81
N HIS A 63 -7.90 -0.10 -7.02
CA HIS A 63 -9.29 -0.35 -6.58
C HIS A 63 -9.55 -0.10 -5.10
N TYR A 64 -8.50 -0.02 -4.29
CA TYR A 64 -8.59 0.05 -2.82
C TYR A 64 -7.71 1.18 -2.29
N THR A 65 -7.89 2.38 -2.87
CA THR A 65 -7.02 3.54 -2.63
C THR A 65 -6.99 3.96 -1.15
N LEU A 66 -8.10 3.83 -0.43
CA LEU A 66 -8.18 4.18 0.99
C LEU A 66 -7.36 3.20 1.85
N GLU A 67 -7.53 1.90 1.63
CA GLU A 67 -6.77 0.85 2.30
C GLU A 67 -5.29 0.95 1.96
N PHE A 68 -4.96 1.23 0.71
CA PHE A 68 -3.60 1.45 0.25
C PHE A 68 -2.95 2.65 0.96
N THR A 69 -3.64 3.78 1.02
CA THR A 69 -3.16 4.96 1.73
C THR A 69 -2.97 4.68 3.22
N LYS A 70 -3.91 3.97 3.84
CA LYS A 70 -3.81 3.55 5.25
C LYS A 70 -2.62 2.62 5.49
N ALA A 71 -2.34 1.69 4.57
CA ALA A 71 -1.17 0.82 4.64
C ALA A 71 0.14 1.61 4.54
N LEU A 72 0.21 2.63 3.67
CA LEU A 72 1.35 3.53 3.58
C LEU A 72 1.57 4.28 4.88
N MET A 73 0.53 4.93 5.42
CA MET A 73 0.61 5.68 6.68
C MET A 73 1.10 4.81 7.85
N GLN A 74 0.68 3.54 7.91
CA GLN A 74 1.09 2.59 8.93
C GLN A 74 2.50 2.00 8.73
N SER A 75 3.11 2.22 7.55
CA SER A 75 4.43 1.71 7.20
C SER A 75 5.51 2.79 7.28
N LEU A 76 5.14 4.03 7.58
CA LEU A 76 6.08 5.14 7.71
C LEU A 76 6.91 5.04 9.00
N PRO A 77 8.19 5.45 8.94
CA PRO A 77 9.00 5.69 10.14
C PRO A 77 8.38 6.75 11.07
N GLN A 78 8.67 6.68 12.37
CA GLN A 78 8.09 7.58 13.39
C GLN A 78 8.49 9.06 13.21
N ASP A 79 9.64 9.33 12.59
CA ASP A 79 10.18 10.68 12.35
C ASP A 79 9.64 11.34 11.07
N VAL A 80 8.75 10.65 10.35
CA VAL A 80 8.22 11.10 9.06
C VAL A 80 6.71 11.19 9.12
N LYS A 81 6.17 12.30 8.61
CA LYS A 81 4.72 12.52 8.51
C LYS A 81 4.25 12.32 7.08
N PHE A 82 3.11 11.64 6.96
CA PHE A 82 2.36 11.56 5.71
C PHE A 82 1.77 12.93 5.37
N VAL A 83 1.92 13.37 4.11
CA VAL A 83 1.28 14.60 3.60
C VAL A 83 0.15 14.24 2.66
N SER A 84 0.46 13.52 1.57
CA SER A 84 -0.53 13.12 0.57
C SER A 84 -0.05 11.93 -0.26
N TYR A 85 -0.99 11.27 -0.94
CA TYR A 85 -0.69 10.23 -1.92
C TYR A 85 -1.50 10.45 -3.19
N ASP A 86 -0.80 10.65 -4.31
CA ASP A 86 -1.39 10.69 -5.65
C ASP A 86 -1.27 9.30 -6.28
N HIS A 87 -2.37 8.56 -6.26
CA HIS A 87 -2.44 7.21 -6.82
C HIS A 87 -2.50 7.17 -8.35
N LEU A 88 -2.78 8.28 -9.04
CA LEU A 88 -2.75 8.30 -10.50
C LEU A 88 -1.31 8.38 -11.00
N ASN A 89 -0.49 9.17 -10.31
CA ASN A 89 0.93 9.35 -10.63
C ASN A 89 1.87 8.50 -9.77
N ASN A 90 1.33 7.65 -8.88
CA ASN A 90 2.06 6.87 -7.90
C ASN A 90 3.11 7.71 -7.14
N LYS A 91 2.67 8.80 -6.51
CA LYS A 91 3.55 9.76 -5.84
C LYS A 91 3.13 9.93 -4.39
N LEU A 92 3.98 9.48 -3.47
CA LEU A 92 3.82 9.65 -2.02
C LEU A 92 4.61 10.87 -1.56
N THR A 93 3.89 11.85 -1.00
CA THR A 93 4.49 13.06 -0.42
C THR A 93 4.58 12.93 1.09
N LEU A 94 5.78 13.17 1.62
CA LEU A 94 6.13 13.03 3.02
C LEU A 94 6.85 14.28 3.51
N ILE A 95 6.77 14.56 4.80
CA ILE A 95 7.53 15.63 5.44
C ILE A 95 8.26 15.11 6.67
N LYS A 96 9.55 15.43 6.78
CA LYS A 96 10.36 15.17 7.97
C LYS A 96 10.63 16.49 8.69
N LEU A 97 10.29 16.52 9.98
CA LEU A 97 10.45 17.66 10.89
C LEU A 97 11.88 17.74 11.46
#